data_AF-A0AA96Z245-F1
#
_entry.id   AF-A0AA96Z245-F1
#
_cell.length_a   1.000
_cell.length_b   1.000
_cell.length_c   1.000
_cell.angle_alpha   90.00
_cell.angle_beta   90.00
_cell.angle_gamma   90.00
#
_symmetry.space_group_name_H-M   'P 1'
#
loop_
_entity.id
_entity.type
_entity.pdbx_description
1 polymer ?
#
loop_
_entity_poly.entity_id
_entity_poly.type
_entity_poly.pdbx_seq_one_letter_code
_entity_poly.pdbx_strand_id
1 'polypeptide(L)'
;MTTPDRQVPGGDGPQLWVPSNAGVTFLRLFGRSLRFQSTEGPYAVPLAVPRLGMWLTFLAEQAERPGSSTLVAATDVLARHWATGQSALEDAHLAALLAWIEPPDGMTGAEAARAAENPIDHPPAGPATDPVFDRVELAPAIDACKTAGPHAVRQTRAKLEKLLRDQVTPTWDLMWRSIDRMRMLPPGASVASRWQRDLARCAQYYADLAADSRFPQAKRDGAVRAAKRLNELERLQDAFDADRALDDPLVMAEHRLEGEAFEGTVVRSEPHRRTGQAKRPLITVSTTDRIRFSLGEATLSCQRFPKQEAQIMSITDSADGRKVVLQLAGGMGQKTLPAEGSLPAVGEHVCYSKLRQKFRPRGDFPDKTQTPWTHGGPPPDPTKPASQNTTEEEQS
;
A
#
# COMPACT_ATOMS: atom_id res chain seq x y z
N MET A 1 31.94 -6.10 -14.44
CA MET A 1 30.63 -5.87 -15.06
C MET A 1 29.75 -5.19 -14.03
N THR A 2 29.78 -3.87 -14.06
CA THR A 2 29.06 -2.95 -13.19
C THR A 2 27.61 -2.84 -13.66
N THR A 3 26.68 -3.12 -12.74
CA THR A 3 25.24 -2.88 -12.93
C THR A 3 25.03 -1.39 -13.22
N PRO A 4 24.33 -1.01 -14.30
CA PRO A 4 24.04 0.40 -14.52
C PRO A 4 23.09 0.87 -13.41
N ASP A 5 23.54 1.92 -12.73
CA ASP A 5 22.82 2.67 -11.71
C ASP A 5 21.53 3.21 -12.34
N ARG A 6 20.42 2.48 -12.18
CA ARG A 6 19.07 2.94 -12.53
C ARG A 6 18.59 3.91 -11.45
N GLN A 7 19.29 5.04 -11.32
CA GLN A 7 18.74 6.18 -10.62
C GLN A 7 17.70 6.83 -11.53
N VAL A 8 16.47 6.91 -11.02
CA VAL A 8 15.45 7.82 -11.57
C VAL A 8 16.08 9.21 -11.61
N PRO A 9 16.06 9.93 -12.74
CA PRO A 9 16.60 11.27 -12.79
C PRO A 9 15.77 12.18 -11.85
N GLY A 10 16.35 12.55 -10.70
CA GLY A 10 15.83 13.54 -9.76
C GLY A 10 14.96 13.01 -8.62
N GLY A 11 15.58 12.72 -7.47
CA GLY A 11 14.92 12.73 -6.15
C GLY A 11 13.89 11.63 -5.87
N ASP A 12 13.47 11.55 -4.61
CA ASP A 12 12.43 10.65 -4.10
C ASP A 12 11.27 10.55 -5.10
N GLY A 13 11.04 9.36 -5.66
CA GLY A 13 10.00 9.13 -6.68
C GLY A 13 8.61 9.64 -6.24
N PRO A 14 7.66 9.76 -7.19
CA PRO A 14 6.43 10.48 -6.93
C PRO A 14 5.61 9.80 -5.83
N GLN A 15 5.31 10.53 -4.76
CA GLN A 15 4.29 10.18 -3.78
C GLN A 15 3.13 11.17 -3.91
N LEU A 16 1.93 10.63 -4.14
CA LEU A 16 0.69 11.40 -4.26
C LEU A 16 -0.24 11.06 -3.08
N TRP A 17 -0.75 12.11 -2.44
CA TRP A 17 -1.73 11.99 -1.37
C TRP A 17 -3.09 12.48 -1.85
N VAL A 18 -4.14 11.75 -1.49
CA VAL A 18 -5.54 12.15 -1.67
C VAL A 18 -6.27 12.12 -0.32
N PRO A 19 -7.34 12.89 -0.13
CA PRO A 19 -8.00 12.98 1.17
C PRO A 19 -8.59 11.66 1.66
N SER A 20 -9.23 10.92 0.75
CA SER A 20 -9.87 9.65 1.07
C SER A 20 -9.81 8.66 -0.11
N ASN A 21 -10.27 7.44 0.13
CA ASN A 21 -10.35 6.39 -0.89
C ASN A 21 -11.23 6.79 -2.10
N ALA A 22 -12.20 7.70 -1.91
CA ALA A 22 -12.96 8.28 -3.01
C ALA A 22 -12.07 9.02 -4.02
N GLY A 23 -11.01 9.69 -3.55
CA GLY A 23 -9.99 10.31 -4.40
C GLY A 23 -9.22 9.29 -5.23
N VAL A 24 -8.82 8.16 -4.63
CA VAL A 24 -8.16 7.05 -5.35
C VAL A 24 -9.07 6.52 -6.46
N THR A 25 -10.34 6.30 -6.14
CA THR A 25 -11.36 5.83 -7.09
C THR A 25 -11.55 6.81 -8.24
N PHE A 26 -11.61 8.12 -7.95
CA PHE A 26 -11.70 9.15 -8.98
C PHE A 26 -10.47 9.15 -9.90
N LEU A 27 -9.25 9.12 -9.36
CA LEU A 27 -8.03 9.06 -10.19
C LEU A 27 -8.00 7.83 -11.09
N ARG A 28 -8.52 6.68 -10.61
CA ARG A 28 -8.66 5.46 -11.41
C ARG A 28 -9.61 5.66 -12.61
N LEU A 29 -10.78 6.26 -12.37
CA LEU A 29 -11.77 6.56 -13.42
C LEU A 29 -11.23 7.59 -14.40
N PHE A 30 -10.65 8.67 -13.87
CA PHE A 30 -10.09 9.75 -14.67
C PHE A 30 -8.92 9.25 -15.53
N GLY A 31 -8.01 8.46 -14.96
CA GLY A 31 -6.92 7.82 -15.70
C GLY A 31 -7.41 6.97 -16.87
N ARG A 32 -8.47 6.17 -16.66
CA ARG A 32 -9.09 5.36 -17.72
C ARG A 32 -9.75 6.21 -18.81
N SER A 33 -10.39 7.33 -18.44
CA SER A 33 -11.03 8.25 -19.39
C SER A 33 -10.04 8.98 -20.29
N LEU A 34 -8.86 9.30 -19.77
CA LEU A 34 -7.85 10.09 -20.50
C LEU A 34 -6.90 9.24 -21.34
N ARG A 35 -6.52 8.05 -20.86
CA ARG A 35 -5.41 7.28 -21.46
C ARG A 35 -5.66 6.80 -22.89
N PHE A 36 -6.91 6.77 -23.33
CA PHE A 36 -7.32 6.32 -24.67
C PHE A 36 -7.72 7.46 -25.60
N GLN A 37 -7.54 8.72 -25.19
CA GLN A 37 -7.85 9.86 -26.04
C GLN A 37 -6.90 9.92 -27.23
N SER A 38 -7.45 10.16 -28.42
CA SER A 38 -6.68 10.21 -29.67
C SER A 38 -5.85 11.49 -29.75
N THR A 39 -4.60 11.36 -30.18
CA THR A 39 -3.73 12.51 -30.49
C THR A 39 -3.78 12.91 -31.97
N GLU A 40 -4.60 12.21 -32.75
CA GLU A 40 -4.80 12.43 -34.19
C GLU A 40 -6.31 12.53 -34.51
N GLY A 41 -6.66 13.23 -35.59
CA GLY A 41 -8.04 13.39 -36.07
C GLY A 41 -8.72 14.71 -35.64
N PRO A 42 -10.02 14.87 -35.94
CA PRO A 42 -10.75 16.14 -35.76
C PRO A 42 -10.96 16.56 -34.30
N TYR A 43 -10.85 15.61 -33.36
CA TYR A 43 -10.97 15.83 -31.92
C TYR A 43 -9.66 15.48 -31.18
N ALA A 44 -8.52 15.67 -31.85
CA ALA A 44 -7.21 15.36 -31.30
C ALA A 44 -6.92 16.14 -30.01
N VAL A 45 -6.43 15.44 -28.99
CA VAL A 45 -5.94 16.05 -27.75
C VAL A 45 -4.41 16.12 -27.74
N PRO A 46 -3.81 17.07 -27.00
CA PRO A 46 -2.37 17.08 -26.80
C PRO A 46 -1.88 15.77 -26.18
N LEU A 47 -0.69 15.27 -26.60
CA LEU A 47 -0.08 14.03 -26.09
C LEU A 47 0.05 13.97 -24.55
N ALA A 48 0.12 15.13 -23.89
CA ALA A 48 0.11 15.22 -22.44
C ALA A 48 -1.14 14.61 -21.79
N VAL A 49 -2.29 14.64 -22.47
CA VAL A 49 -3.58 14.13 -21.95
C VAL A 49 -3.58 12.59 -21.81
N PRO A 50 -3.33 11.79 -22.87
CA PRO A 50 -3.23 10.34 -22.71
C PRO A 50 -2.06 9.92 -21.82
N ARG A 51 -0.94 10.66 -21.84
CA ARG A 51 0.18 10.42 -20.90
C ARG A 51 -0.22 10.61 -19.44
N LEU A 52 -1.00 11.65 -19.13
CA LEU A 52 -1.58 11.84 -17.79
C LEU A 52 -2.47 10.64 -17.44
N GLY A 53 -3.33 10.20 -18.35
CA GLY A 53 -4.19 9.04 -18.12
C GLY A 53 -3.43 7.74 -17.82
N MET A 54 -2.32 7.52 -18.52
CA MET A 54 -1.40 6.40 -18.32
C MET A 54 -0.78 6.46 -16.91
N TRP A 55 -0.26 7.62 -16.48
CA TRP A 55 0.29 7.82 -15.13
C TRP A 55 -0.75 7.65 -14.03
N LEU A 56 -1.94 8.25 -14.17
CA LEU A 56 -3.01 8.09 -13.19
C LEU A 56 -3.48 6.64 -13.08
N THR A 57 -3.49 5.91 -14.19
CA THR A 57 -3.74 4.46 -14.17
C THR A 57 -2.65 3.75 -13.36
N PHE A 58 -1.37 4.01 -13.63
CA PHE A 58 -0.27 3.41 -12.89
C PHE A 58 -0.34 3.70 -11.37
N LEU A 59 -0.63 4.94 -10.98
CA LEU A 59 -0.77 5.36 -9.59
C LEU A 59 -1.94 4.65 -8.90
N ALA A 60 -3.10 4.56 -9.56
CA ALA A 60 -4.25 3.82 -9.05
C ALA A 60 -3.94 2.32 -8.86
N GLU A 61 -3.17 1.72 -9.78
CA GLU A 61 -2.69 0.34 -9.63
C GLU A 61 -1.69 0.19 -8.49
N GLN A 62 -0.93 1.24 -8.13
CA GLN A 62 -0.07 1.21 -6.94
C GLN A 62 -0.88 1.26 -5.65
N ALA A 63 -1.99 2.01 -5.60
CA ALA A 63 -2.85 2.06 -4.42
C ALA A 63 -3.49 0.69 -4.09
N GLU A 64 -3.71 -0.18 -5.08
CA GLU A 64 -4.18 -1.55 -4.88
C GLU A 64 -3.10 -2.49 -4.31
N ARG A 65 -1.82 -2.10 -4.34
CA ARG A 65 -0.70 -2.95 -3.92
C ARG A 65 -0.43 -2.79 -2.42
N PRO A 66 -0.56 -3.86 -1.63
CA PRO A 66 -0.28 -3.80 -0.19
C PRO A 66 1.14 -3.30 0.07
N GLY A 67 1.26 -2.32 0.97
CA GLY A 67 2.52 -1.72 1.37
C GLY A 67 3.14 -0.72 0.39
N SER A 68 2.49 -0.42 -0.74
CA SER A 68 2.93 0.71 -1.57
C SER A 68 2.61 2.04 -0.88
N SER A 69 3.52 3.00 -1.03
CA SER A 69 3.36 4.37 -0.54
C SER A 69 3.32 5.39 -1.70
N THR A 70 3.09 4.94 -2.93
CA THR A 70 3.11 5.80 -4.14
C THR A 70 1.84 6.65 -4.25
N LEU A 71 0.66 6.06 -4.03
CA LEU A 71 -0.62 6.76 -3.98
C LEU A 71 -1.32 6.38 -2.68
N VAL A 72 -1.59 7.39 -1.84
CA VAL A 72 -2.01 7.21 -0.45
C VAL A 72 -3.28 8.01 -0.18
N ALA A 73 -4.27 7.37 0.46
CA ALA A 73 -5.42 8.06 1.04
C ALA A 73 -5.12 8.46 2.49
N ALA A 74 -5.29 9.73 2.84
CA ALA A 74 -4.99 10.24 4.17
C ALA A 74 -5.83 9.55 5.25
N THR A 75 -7.13 9.37 5.01
CA THR A 75 -8.02 8.63 5.92
C THR A 75 -7.54 7.21 6.19
N ASP A 76 -7.15 6.48 5.15
CA ASP A 76 -6.76 5.07 5.27
C ASP A 76 -5.45 4.92 6.05
N VAL A 77 -4.53 5.89 5.96
CA VAL A 77 -3.28 5.87 6.71
C VAL A 77 -3.50 6.31 8.16
N LEU A 78 -4.24 7.38 8.39
CA LEU A 78 -4.56 7.83 9.75
C LEU A 78 -5.33 6.74 10.52
N ALA A 79 -6.36 6.14 9.94
CA ALA A 79 -7.15 5.09 10.59
C ALA A 79 -6.35 3.81 10.90
N ARG A 80 -5.17 3.60 10.27
CA ARG A 80 -4.27 2.49 10.62
C ARG A 80 -3.41 2.76 11.85
N HIS A 81 -3.22 4.02 12.22
CA HIS A 81 -2.29 4.43 13.28
C HIS A 81 -2.98 4.95 14.53
N TRP A 82 -4.24 5.40 14.43
CA TRP A 82 -5.03 5.86 15.56
C TRP A 82 -6.33 5.08 15.67
N ALA A 83 -6.63 4.59 16.88
CA ALA A 83 -7.90 3.99 17.19
C ALA A 83 -8.93 5.09 17.48
N THR A 84 -10.08 5.04 16.80
CA THR A 84 -11.22 5.94 17.03
C THR A 84 -12.39 5.16 17.60
N GLY A 85 -13.37 5.87 18.17
CA GLY A 85 -14.68 5.30 18.51
C GLY A 85 -15.70 5.41 17.37
N GLN A 86 -15.25 5.85 16.19
CA GLN A 86 -16.08 6.07 15.02
C GLN A 86 -16.27 4.77 14.23
N SER A 87 -17.30 4.72 13.40
CA SER A 87 -17.42 3.70 12.36
C SER A 87 -16.44 3.96 11.21
N ALA A 88 -16.16 2.94 10.42
CA ALA A 88 -15.30 3.08 9.22
C ALA A 88 -15.86 4.08 8.20
N LEU A 89 -17.18 4.33 8.21
CA LEU A 89 -17.81 5.34 7.36
C LEU A 89 -17.50 6.76 7.85
N GLU A 90 -17.57 6.98 9.15
CA GLU A 90 -17.24 8.27 9.78
C GLU A 90 -15.73 8.56 9.68
N ASP A 91 -14.88 7.55 9.85
CA ASP A 91 -13.42 7.68 9.63
C ASP A 91 -13.06 8.03 8.18
N ALA A 92 -13.95 7.78 7.21
CA ALA A 92 -13.75 8.22 5.82
C ALA A 92 -13.90 9.74 5.64
N HIS A 93 -14.38 10.47 6.65
CA HIS A 93 -14.46 11.92 6.68
C HIS A 93 -13.18 12.52 7.29
N LEU A 94 -12.28 13.02 6.43
CA LEU A 94 -10.93 13.44 6.85
C LEU A 94 -10.93 14.48 7.98
N ALA A 95 -11.84 15.46 7.94
CA ALA A 95 -11.91 16.49 8.97
C ALA A 95 -12.34 15.91 10.33
N ALA A 96 -13.31 15.00 10.33
CA ALA A 96 -13.81 14.35 11.54
C ALA A 96 -12.76 13.42 12.14
N LEU A 97 -12.08 12.62 11.30
CA LEU A 97 -10.99 11.76 11.73
C LEU A 97 -9.84 12.55 12.36
N LEU A 98 -9.40 13.65 11.73
CA LEU A 98 -8.35 14.48 12.31
C LEU A 98 -8.78 15.20 13.59
N ALA A 99 -10.03 15.66 13.66
CA ALA A 99 -10.58 16.26 14.87
C ALA A 99 -10.70 15.25 16.03
N TRP A 100 -10.93 13.97 15.74
CA TRP A 100 -10.86 12.92 16.75
C TRP A 100 -9.44 12.68 17.25
N ILE A 101 -8.46 12.64 16.32
CA ILE A 101 -7.05 12.38 16.62
C ILE A 101 -6.41 13.54 17.40
N GLU A 102 -6.75 14.77 17.04
CA GLU A 102 -6.22 16.00 17.62
C GLU A 102 -7.39 16.96 17.92
N PRO A 103 -8.17 16.66 18.98
CA PRO A 103 -9.29 17.52 19.35
C PRO A 103 -8.78 18.86 19.88
N PRO A 104 -9.49 19.98 19.61
CA PRO A 104 -9.20 21.27 20.22
C PRO A 104 -9.26 21.19 21.76
N ASP A 105 -8.51 22.06 22.41
CA ASP A 105 -8.50 22.15 23.88
C ASP A 105 -9.91 22.32 24.45
N GLY A 106 -10.25 21.48 25.43
CA GLY A 106 -11.57 21.50 26.08
C GLY A 106 -12.66 20.71 25.36
N MET A 107 -12.36 20.05 24.24
CA MET A 107 -13.28 19.13 23.57
C MET A 107 -12.78 17.68 23.65
N THR A 108 -13.72 16.74 23.73
CA THR A 108 -13.43 15.33 23.49
C THR A 108 -13.29 15.06 21.99
N GLY A 109 -12.63 13.95 21.62
CA GLY A 109 -12.53 13.53 20.21
C GLY A 109 -13.91 13.37 19.54
N ALA A 110 -14.90 12.85 20.27
CA ALA A 110 -16.26 12.68 19.76
C ALA A 110 -16.97 14.02 19.50
N GLU A 111 -16.84 14.98 20.41
CA GLU A 111 -17.41 16.32 20.23
C GLU A 111 -16.74 17.06 19.07
N ALA A 112 -15.41 16.97 18.97
CA ALA A 112 -14.64 17.60 17.90
C ALA A 112 -14.95 17.00 16.53
N ALA A 113 -15.04 15.67 16.43
CA ALA A 113 -15.41 14.98 15.20
C ALA A 113 -16.80 15.38 14.72
N ARG A 114 -17.79 15.41 15.62
CA ARG A 114 -19.17 15.84 15.31
C ARG A 114 -19.23 17.29 14.83
N ALA A 115 -18.46 18.19 15.45
CA ALA A 115 -18.38 19.59 14.99
C ALA A 115 -17.78 19.69 13.59
N ALA A 116 -16.79 18.84 13.29
CA ALA A 116 -16.10 18.81 12.01
C ALA A 116 -16.94 18.26 10.84
N GLU A 117 -18.13 17.70 11.09
CA GLU A 117 -19.05 17.23 10.05
C GLU A 117 -19.81 18.38 9.35
N ASN A 118 -19.73 19.62 9.85
CA ASN A 118 -20.42 20.76 9.24
C ASN A 118 -19.82 21.07 7.84
N PRO A 119 -20.57 20.87 6.72
CA PRO A 119 -20.03 21.04 5.38
C PRO A 119 -19.72 22.50 5.01
N ILE A 120 -20.23 23.47 5.79
CA ILE A 120 -19.91 24.89 5.62
C ILE A 120 -18.47 25.18 6.06
N ASP A 121 -18.05 24.61 7.19
CA ASP A 121 -16.72 24.82 7.76
C ASP A 121 -15.71 23.83 7.18
N HIS A 122 -16.18 22.61 6.91
CA HIS A 122 -15.40 21.50 6.38
C HIS A 122 -16.06 20.94 5.12
N PRO A 123 -15.87 21.60 3.97
CA PRO A 123 -16.44 21.13 2.72
C PRO A 123 -15.99 19.70 2.38
N PRO A 124 -16.80 18.92 1.64
CA PRO A 124 -16.45 17.56 1.25
C PRO A 124 -15.07 17.49 0.59
N ALA A 125 -14.16 16.71 1.17
CA ALA A 125 -12.79 16.55 0.70
C ALA A 125 -12.66 15.59 -0.52
N GLY A 126 -13.79 15.17 -1.09
CA GLY A 126 -13.86 14.17 -2.15
C GLY A 126 -13.96 14.77 -3.55
N PRO A 127 -13.99 13.92 -4.60
CA PRO A 127 -14.27 14.35 -5.97
C PRO A 127 -15.69 14.87 -6.15
N ALA A 128 -16.61 14.52 -5.26
CA ALA A 128 -17.96 15.05 -5.22
C ALA A 128 -17.97 16.35 -4.40
N THR A 129 -18.33 17.44 -5.06
CA THR A 129 -18.58 18.75 -4.45
C THR A 129 -19.96 18.79 -3.79
N ASP A 130 -20.18 19.77 -2.90
CA ASP A 130 -21.50 20.00 -2.32
C ASP A 130 -22.48 20.50 -3.40
N PRO A 131 -23.59 19.78 -3.68
CA PRO A 131 -24.56 20.20 -4.68
C PRO A 131 -25.19 21.58 -4.44
N VAL A 132 -25.29 22.00 -3.17
CA VAL A 132 -25.81 23.33 -2.82
C VAL A 132 -24.81 24.40 -3.21
N PHE A 133 -23.53 24.22 -2.87
CA PHE A 133 -22.45 25.10 -3.32
C PHE A 133 -22.39 25.18 -4.84
N ASP A 134 -22.47 24.04 -5.53
CA ASP A 134 -22.40 23.98 -6.99
C ASP A 134 -23.52 24.80 -7.65
N ARG A 135 -24.75 24.64 -7.16
CA ARG A 135 -25.93 25.31 -7.73
C ARG A 135 -25.99 26.79 -7.37
N VAL A 136 -25.69 27.14 -6.11
CA VAL A 136 -25.95 28.48 -5.56
C VAL A 136 -24.77 29.42 -5.79
N GLU A 137 -23.54 28.91 -5.73
CA GLU A 137 -22.33 29.73 -5.76
C GLU A 137 -21.53 29.51 -7.05
N LEU A 138 -21.17 28.25 -7.37
CA LEU A 138 -20.25 27.94 -8.46
C LEU A 138 -20.85 28.19 -9.86
N ALA A 139 -22.04 27.66 -10.15
CA ALA A 139 -22.67 27.81 -11.46
C ALA A 139 -22.92 29.29 -11.83
N PRO A 140 -23.49 30.13 -10.94
CA PRO A 140 -23.61 31.57 -11.22
C PRO A 140 -22.28 32.27 -11.43
N ALA A 141 -21.22 31.90 -10.70
CA ALA A 141 -19.88 32.47 -10.88
C ALA A 141 -19.26 32.10 -12.23
N ILE A 142 -19.46 30.86 -12.69
CA ILE A 142 -19.04 30.41 -14.02
C ILE A 142 -19.79 31.18 -15.11
N ASP A 143 -21.11 31.31 -15.00
CA ASP A 143 -21.92 32.02 -16.00
C ASP A 143 -21.60 33.52 -16.05
N ALA A 144 -21.35 34.14 -14.89
CA ALA A 144 -20.84 35.51 -14.82
C ALA A 144 -19.49 35.65 -15.53
N CYS A 145 -18.58 34.68 -15.40
CA CYS A 145 -17.31 34.70 -16.13
C CYS A 145 -17.48 34.53 -17.64
N LYS A 146 -18.40 33.66 -18.10
CA LYS A 146 -18.66 33.42 -19.52
C LYS A 146 -19.30 34.63 -20.21
N THR A 147 -20.15 35.37 -19.49
CA THR A 147 -20.93 36.50 -20.03
C THR A 147 -20.28 37.86 -19.79
N ALA A 148 -19.23 37.93 -18.96
CA ALA A 148 -18.55 39.18 -18.65
C ALA A 148 -17.93 39.84 -19.88
N GLY A 149 -18.18 41.14 -20.04
CA GLY A 149 -17.50 41.97 -21.02
C GLY A 149 -16.02 42.20 -20.69
N PRO A 150 -15.23 42.77 -21.63
CA PRO A 150 -13.77 42.90 -21.51
C PRO A 150 -13.26 43.59 -20.24
N HIS A 151 -14.04 44.54 -19.70
CA HIS A 151 -13.69 45.29 -18.49
C HIS A 151 -14.06 44.58 -17.18
N ALA A 152 -15.01 43.64 -17.21
CA ALA A 152 -15.52 42.94 -16.03
C ALA A 152 -14.94 41.52 -15.87
N VAL A 153 -14.41 40.92 -16.95
CA VAL A 153 -13.92 39.53 -16.97
C VAL A 153 -12.85 39.24 -15.91
N ARG A 154 -11.98 40.21 -15.64
CA ARG A 154 -10.95 40.08 -14.61
C ARG A 154 -11.57 39.99 -13.21
N GLN A 155 -12.60 40.78 -12.92
CA GLN A 155 -13.26 40.79 -11.63
C GLN A 155 -14.08 39.51 -11.41
N THR A 156 -14.84 39.08 -12.41
CA THR A 156 -15.62 37.84 -12.33
C THR A 156 -14.71 36.62 -12.16
N ARG A 157 -13.59 36.58 -12.90
CA ARG A 157 -12.58 35.52 -12.77
C ARG A 157 -11.95 35.52 -11.38
N ALA A 158 -11.59 36.70 -10.84
CA ALA A 158 -11.05 36.79 -9.48
C ALA A 158 -12.06 36.30 -8.43
N LYS A 159 -13.36 36.58 -8.62
CA LYS A 159 -14.42 36.06 -7.75
C LYS A 159 -14.52 34.53 -7.82
N LEU A 160 -14.50 33.96 -9.02
CA LEU A 160 -14.52 32.50 -9.22
C LEU A 160 -13.28 31.84 -8.62
N GLU A 161 -12.09 32.40 -8.84
CA GLU A 161 -10.84 31.91 -8.25
C GLU A 161 -10.87 31.96 -6.72
N LYS A 162 -11.42 33.03 -6.13
CA LYS A 162 -11.62 33.13 -4.67
C LYS A 162 -12.56 32.03 -4.17
N LEU A 163 -13.71 31.86 -4.83
CA LEU A 163 -14.71 30.86 -4.46
C LEU A 163 -14.15 29.42 -4.50
N LEU A 164 -13.40 29.08 -5.54
CA LEU A 164 -12.72 27.78 -5.63
C LEU A 164 -11.61 27.63 -4.59
N ARG A 165 -10.85 28.70 -4.32
CA ARG A 165 -9.81 28.70 -3.28
C ARG A 165 -10.43 28.46 -1.90
N ASP A 166 -11.49 29.19 -1.56
CA ASP A 166 -12.17 29.07 -0.28
C ASP A 166 -12.74 27.64 -0.10
N GLN A 167 -13.19 26.99 -1.18
CA GLN A 167 -13.67 25.60 -1.16
C GLN A 167 -12.54 24.56 -0.97
N VAL A 168 -11.38 24.77 -1.58
CA VAL A 168 -10.28 23.76 -1.59
C VAL A 168 -9.32 23.92 -0.40
N THR A 169 -9.13 25.14 0.09
CA THR A 169 -8.15 25.46 1.15
C THR A 169 -8.37 24.64 2.44
N PRO A 170 -9.60 24.46 2.95
CA PRO A 170 -9.81 23.66 4.17
C PRO A 170 -9.30 22.22 4.02
N THR A 171 -9.59 21.57 2.89
CA THR A 171 -9.10 20.22 2.60
C THR A 171 -7.58 20.21 2.44
N TRP A 172 -7.02 21.21 1.76
CA TRP A 172 -5.57 21.34 1.59
C TRP A 172 -4.83 21.42 2.94
N ASP A 173 -5.34 22.20 3.88
CA ASP A 173 -4.74 22.35 5.21
C ASP A 173 -4.84 21.04 6.01
N LEU A 174 -5.98 20.34 5.93
CA LEU A 174 -6.15 19.01 6.53
C LEU A 174 -5.18 17.97 5.95
N MET A 175 -4.90 18.03 4.66
CA MET A 175 -3.91 17.14 4.02
C MET A 175 -2.51 17.36 4.59
N TRP A 176 -2.07 18.60 4.75
CA TRP A 176 -0.77 18.89 5.36
C TRP A 176 -0.71 18.49 6.83
N ARG A 177 -1.77 18.76 7.60
CA ARG A 177 -1.87 18.27 8.98
C ARG A 177 -1.74 16.75 9.05
N SER A 178 -2.38 16.02 8.14
CA SER A 178 -2.27 14.55 8.05
C SER A 178 -0.82 14.10 7.80
N ILE A 179 -0.15 14.73 6.84
CA ILE A 179 1.25 14.44 6.52
C ILE A 179 2.15 14.73 7.72
N ASP A 180 1.95 15.86 8.39
CA ASP A 180 2.75 16.23 9.55
C ASP A 180 2.51 15.28 10.72
N ARG A 181 1.27 14.80 10.94
CA ARG A 181 1.00 13.72 11.91
C ARG A 181 1.81 12.46 11.60
N MET A 182 1.82 12.04 10.34
CA MET A 182 2.55 10.85 9.93
C MET A 182 4.06 11.00 10.08
N ARG A 183 4.60 12.20 9.89
CA ARG A 183 6.03 12.49 10.10
C ARG A 183 6.49 12.40 11.56
N MET A 184 5.57 12.49 12.52
CA MET A 184 5.91 12.35 13.94
C MET A 184 6.12 10.89 14.36
N LEU A 185 5.64 9.93 13.56
CA LEU A 185 5.76 8.50 13.88
C LEU A 185 7.13 7.96 13.44
N PRO A 186 7.79 7.12 14.25
CA PRO A 186 9.02 6.47 13.85
C PRO A 186 8.73 5.50 12.69
N PRO A 187 9.57 5.47 11.64
CA PRO A 187 9.39 4.52 10.55
C PRO A 187 9.69 3.09 11.00
N GLY A 188 8.84 2.14 10.60
CA GLY A 188 9.12 0.72 10.73
C GLY A 188 10.36 0.29 9.92
N ALA A 189 11.02 -0.78 10.35
CA ALA A 189 12.27 -1.24 9.73
C ALA A 189 12.08 -1.66 8.26
N SER A 190 10.90 -2.17 7.88
CA SER A 190 10.59 -2.56 6.50
C SER A 190 10.17 -1.40 5.60
N VAL A 191 9.94 -0.18 6.12
CA VAL A 191 9.51 1.00 5.33
C VAL A 191 10.49 1.34 4.21
N ALA A 192 11.79 1.45 4.52
CA ALA A 192 12.79 1.83 3.53
C ALA A 192 12.88 0.82 2.37
N SER A 193 12.79 -0.47 2.68
CA SER A 193 12.79 -1.54 1.67
C SER A 193 11.53 -1.52 0.80
N ARG A 194 10.36 -1.21 1.37
CA ARG A 194 9.11 -1.00 0.62
C ARG A 194 9.24 0.19 -0.33
N TRP A 195 9.76 1.31 0.16
CA TRP A 195 9.95 2.51 -0.65
C TRP A 195 10.86 2.26 -1.85
N GLN A 196 11.97 1.55 -1.67
CA GLN A 196 12.85 1.16 -2.77
C GLN A 196 12.14 0.31 -3.84
N ARG A 197 11.17 -0.55 -3.45
CA ARG A 197 10.35 -1.30 -4.41
C ARG A 197 9.43 -0.40 -5.20
N ASP A 198 8.82 0.60 -4.56
CA ASP A 198 7.97 1.59 -5.25
C ASP A 198 8.77 2.42 -6.26
N LEU A 199 9.97 2.88 -5.87
CA LEU A 199 10.89 3.60 -6.76
C LEU A 199 11.27 2.75 -7.98
N ALA A 200 11.61 1.48 -7.77
CA ALA A 200 11.95 0.56 -8.85
C ALA A 200 10.77 0.34 -9.81
N ARG A 201 9.53 0.28 -9.30
CA ARG A 201 8.31 0.18 -10.13
C ARG A 201 8.07 1.45 -10.94
N CYS A 202 8.20 2.62 -10.32
CA CYS A 202 8.08 3.91 -11.00
C CYS A 202 9.12 4.05 -12.12
N ALA A 203 10.38 3.68 -11.84
CA ALA A 203 11.47 3.70 -12.80
C ALA A 203 11.21 2.77 -14.00
N GLN A 204 10.75 1.54 -13.72
CA GLN A 204 10.41 0.59 -14.77
C GLN A 204 9.25 1.10 -15.63
N TYR A 205 8.21 1.64 -15.02
CA TYR A 205 7.07 2.20 -15.73
C TYR A 205 7.45 3.39 -16.61
N TYR A 206 8.28 4.30 -16.09
CA TYR A 206 8.84 5.42 -16.86
C TYR A 206 9.61 4.92 -18.10
N ALA A 207 10.46 3.90 -17.93
CA ALA A 207 11.21 3.30 -19.04
C ALA A 207 10.29 2.67 -20.10
N ASP A 208 9.24 1.97 -19.67
CA ASP A 208 8.26 1.34 -20.57
C ASP A 208 7.48 2.40 -21.38
N LEU A 209 7.13 3.52 -20.74
CA LEU A 209 6.47 4.65 -21.38
C LEU A 209 7.41 5.38 -22.38
N ALA A 210 8.69 5.51 -22.03
CA ALA A 210 9.70 6.15 -22.88
C ALA A 210 10.05 5.31 -24.12
N ALA A 211 9.91 3.99 -24.04
CA ALA A 211 10.13 3.07 -25.16
C ALA A 211 9.01 3.12 -26.24
N ASP A 212 8.11 4.09 -26.16
CA ASP A 212 7.00 4.36 -27.10
C ASP A 212 6.10 3.14 -27.34
N SER A 213 5.98 2.30 -26.31
CA SER A 213 4.98 1.24 -26.28
C SER A 213 3.60 1.92 -26.23
N ARG A 214 2.88 1.93 -27.36
CA ARG A 214 1.75 2.85 -27.59
C ARG A 214 0.69 2.83 -26.49
N PHE A 215 0.57 1.77 -25.69
CA PHE A 215 -0.20 1.75 -24.44
C PHE A 215 0.37 0.68 -23.49
N PRO A 216 1.15 1.02 -22.44
CA PRO A 216 1.74 0.00 -21.56
C PRO A 216 0.67 -0.79 -20.78
N GLN A 217 -0.50 -0.17 -20.53
CA GLN A 217 -1.65 -0.82 -19.92
C GLN A 217 -2.74 -1.17 -20.94
N ALA A 218 -3.23 -2.40 -20.88
CA ALA A 218 -4.34 -2.86 -21.72
C ALA A 218 -5.68 -2.23 -21.30
N LYS A 219 -6.67 -2.19 -22.21
CA LYS A 219 -8.06 -1.79 -21.88
C LYS A 219 -8.73 -2.80 -20.95
N ARG A 220 -8.48 -4.09 -21.16
CA ARG A 220 -8.93 -5.20 -20.33
C ARG A 220 -7.78 -6.19 -20.16
N ASP A 221 -7.60 -6.69 -18.95
CA ASP A 221 -6.64 -7.78 -18.72
C ASP A 221 -7.20 -9.09 -19.28
N GLY A 222 -6.37 -9.85 -19.98
CA GLY A 222 -6.68 -11.24 -20.32
C GLY A 222 -6.58 -12.13 -19.07
N ALA A 223 -7.23 -13.29 -19.09
CA ALA A 223 -7.33 -14.20 -17.93
C ALA A 223 -5.98 -14.53 -17.29
N VAL A 224 -4.96 -14.89 -18.09
CA VAL A 224 -3.61 -15.20 -17.58
C VAL A 224 -2.95 -13.98 -16.93
N ARG A 225 -3.13 -12.77 -17.49
CA ARG A 225 -2.58 -11.53 -16.93
C ARG A 225 -3.28 -11.19 -15.61
N ALA A 226 -4.60 -11.35 -15.54
CA ALA A 226 -5.37 -11.15 -14.32
C ALA A 226 -4.96 -12.14 -13.21
N ALA A 227 -4.79 -13.44 -13.54
CA ALA A 227 -4.32 -14.44 -12.59
C ALA A 227 -2.90 -14.16 -12.07
N LYS A 228 -1.99 -13.74 -12.96
CA LYS A 228 -0.63 -13.28 -12.58
C LYS A 228 -0.67 -12.07 -11.66
N ARG A 229 -1.54 -11.08 -11.94
CA ARG A 229 -1.73 -9.89 -11.10
C ARG A 229 -2.26 -10.27 -9.72
N LEU A 230 -3.30 -11.11 -9.66
CA LEU A 230 -3.88 -11.58 -8.39
C LEU A 230 -2.84 -12.27 -7.52
N ASN A 231 -2.09 -13.22 -8.09
CA ASN A 231 -1.01 -13.89 -7.35
C ASN A 231 0.09 -12.94 -6.89
N GLU A 232 0.38 -11.89 -7.66
CA GLU A 232 1.29 -10.84 -7.21
C GLU A 232 0.72 -10.08 -6.00
N LEU A 233 -0.56 -9.71 -6.04
CA LEU A 233 -1.23 -8.98 -4.95
C LEU A 233 -1.31 -9.82 -3.67
N GLU A 234 -1.68 -11.11 -3.75
CA GLU A 234 -1.70 -12.04 -2.61
C GLU A 234 -0.33 -12.12 -1.93
N ARG A 235 0.73 -12.27 -2.73
CA ARG A 235 2.10 -12.30 -2.19
C ARG A 235 2.52 -10.99 -1.55
N LEU A 236 2.08 -9.86 -2.10
CA LEU A 236 2.36 -8.55 -1.53
C LEU A 236 1.59 -8.36 -0.22
N GLN A 237 0.36 -8.86 -0.13
CA GLN A 237 -0.43 -8.89 1.10
C GLN A 237 0.28 -9.71 2.19
N ASP A 238 0.64 -10.97 1.88
CA ASP A 238 1.39 -11.84 2.80
C ASP A 238 2.67 -11.16 3.32
N ALA A 239 3.43 -10.53 2.42
CA ALA A 239 4.66 -9.84 2.77
C ALA A 239 4.42 -8.57 3.60
N PHE A 240 3.37 -7.81 3.28
CA PHE A 240 3.02 -6.59 3.99
C PHE A 240 2.54 -6.89 5.41
N ASP A 241 1.74 -7.93 5.60
CA ASP A 241 1.26 -8.34 6.93
C ASP A 241 2.42 -8.84 7.80
N ALA A 242 3.32 -9.63 7.22
CA ALA A 242 4.55 -10.03 7.91
C ALA A 242 5.45 -8.84 8.27
N ASP A 243 5.65 -7.89 7.34
CA ASP A 243 6.40 -6.66 7.60
C ASP A 243 5.78 -5.85 8.75
N ARG A 244 4.44 -5.70 8.77
CA ARG A 244 3.74 -4.98 9.84
C ARG A 244 3.89 -5.63 11.21
N ALA A 245 3.66 -6.93 11.29
CA ALA A 245 3.80 -7.65 12.56
C ALA A 245 5.22 -7.62 13.08
N LEU A 246 6.22 -7.68 12.20
CA LEU A 246 7.61 -7.57 12.62
C LEU A 246 7.95 -6.14 13.05
N ASP A 247 7.48 -5.12 12.33
CA ASP A 247 7.78 -3.72 12.64
C ASP A 247 7.05 -3.21 13.91
N ASP A 248 5.87 -3.75 14.23
CA ASP A 248 5.00 -3.27 15.32
C ASP A 248 4.74 -4.35 16.39
N PRO A 249 5.22 -4.16 17.64
CA PRO A 249 4.97 -5.09 18.74
C PRO A 249 3.49 -5.34 19.07
N LEU A 250 2.60 -4.37 18.84
CA LEU A 250 1.17 -4.55 19.09
C LEU A 250 0.53 -5.46 18.05
N VAL A 251 0.92 -5.33 16.78
CA VAL A 251 0.49 -6.26 15.72
C VAL A 251 1.06 -7.66 15.97
N MET A 252 2.32 -7.78 16.42
CA MET A 252 2.89 -9.08 16.83
C MET A 252 2.13 -9.71 18.00
N ALA A 253 1.60 -8.91 18.92
CA ALA A 253 0.88 -9.41 20.09
C ALA A 253 -0.38 -10.20 19.70
N GLU A 254 -1.09 -9.80 18.64
CA GLU A 254 -2.25 -10.54 18.12
C GLU A 254 -1.84 -11.97 17.70
N HIS A 255 -0.76 -12.08 16.91
CA HIS A 255 -0.22 -13.38 16.50
C HIS A 255 0.25 -14.23 17.69
N ARG A 256 0.75 -13.60 18.76
CA ARG A 256 1.12 -14.31 20.00
C ARG A 256 -0.11 -14.86 20.74
N LEU A 257 -1.20 -14.10 20.81
CA LEU A 257 -2.45 -14.53 21.44
C LEU A 257 -3.10 -15.69 20.67
N GLU A 258 -3.02 -15.66 19.35
CA GLU A 258 -3.47 -16.76 18.48
C GLU A 258 -2.59 -18.00 18.58
N GLY A 259 -1.34 -17.82 19.02
CA GLY A 259 -0.33 -18.88 19.16
C GLY A 259 0.44 -19.17 17.87
N GLU A 260 0.47 -18.20 16.95
CA GLU A 260 1.25 -18.19 15.71
C GLU A 260 2.61 -17.49 15.84
N ALA A 261 2.84 -16.83 16.98
CA ALA A 261 4.12 -16.31 17.43
C ALA A 261 4.30 -16.59 18.93
N PHE A 262 5.54 -16.50 19.42
CA PHE A 262 5.85 -16.49 20.84
C PHE A 262 7.10 -15.67 21.12
N GLU A 263 7.09 -15.00 22.27
CA GLU A 263 8.23 -14.27 22.81
C GLU A 263 8.74 -14.96 24.08
N GLY A 264 10.05 -14.94 24.30
CA GLY A 264 10.63 -15.49 25.51
C GLY A 264 12.11 -15.17 25.70
N THR A 265 12.65 -15.68 26.81
CA THR A 265 14.07 -15.51 27.16
C THR A 265 14.85 -16.77 26.83
N VAL A 266 16.02 -16.62 26.21
CA VAL A 266 16.93 -17.74 25.94
C VAL A 266 17.56 -18.21 27.24
N VAL A 267 17.26 -19.43 27.68
CA VAL A 267 17.79 -20.01 28.93
C VAL A 267 18.96 -20.97 28.70
N ARG A 268 19.12 -21.47 27.47
CA ARG A 268 20.22 -22.37 27.10
C ARG A 268 20.56 -22.16 25.63
N SER A 269 21.86 -22.20 25.31
CA SER A 269 22.37 -22.11 23.95
C SER A 269 23.47 -23.15 23.73
N GLU A 270 23.37 -23.91 22.65
CA GLU A 270 24.33 -24.93 22.21
C GLU A 270 24.89 -24.55 20.83
N PRO A 271 25.80 -23.55 20.77
CA PRO A 271 26.25 -22.95 19.51
C PRO A 271 27.05 -23.90 18.62
N HIS A 272 27.68 -24.93 19.21
CA HIS A 272 28.62 -25.81 18.52
C HIS A 272 27.98 -27.06 17.90
N ARG A 273 26.65 -27.24 18.03
CA ARG A 273 25.98 -28.44 17.51
C ARG A 273 25.96 -28.47 15.98
N ARG A 274 26.20 -29.66 15.43
CA ARG A 274 26.25 -29.94 13.99
C ARG A 274 25.45 -31.19 13.65
N THR A 275 24.93 -31.24 12.44
CA THR A 275 24.30 -32.43 11.85
C THR A 275 24.94 -32.66 10.49
N GLY A 276 25.79 -33.68 10.39
CA GLY A 276 26.72 -33.84 9.26
C GLY A 276 27.65 -32.63 9.15
N GLN A 277 27.77 -32.06 7.94
CA GLN A 277 28.57 -30.86 7.69
C GLN A 277 27.83 -29.54 8.01
N ALA A 278 26.55 -29.60 8.36
CA ALA A 278 25.74 -28.40 8.57
C ALA A 278 25.73 -27.97 10.04
N LYS A 279 25.83 -26.66 10.28
CA LYS A 279 25.62 -26.06 11.61
C LYS A 279 24.14 -26.18 11.99
N ARG A 280 23.87 -26.70 13.17
CA ARG A 280 22.51 -26.89 13.71
C ARG A 280 22.47 -26.60 15.21
N PRO A 281 22.84 -25.37 15.62
CA PRO A 281 22.81 -25.00 17.03
C PRO A 281 21.39 -25.11 17.58
N LEU A 282 21.31 -25.47 18.86
CA LEU A 282 20.06 -25.48 19.61
C LEU A 282 20.01 -24.30 20.55
N ILE A 283 18.85 -23.68 20.66
CA ILE A 283 18.55 -22.77 21.76
C ILE A 283 17.31 -23.28 22.49
N THR A 284 17.24 -23.00 23.79
CA THR A 284 16.03 -23.21 24.57
C THR A 284 15.49 -21.87 25.02
N VAL A 285 14.25 -21.59 24.67
CA VAL A 285 13.55 -20.35 25.00
C VAL A 285 12.49 -20.66 26.06
N SER A 286 12.49 -19.90 27.15
CA SER A 286 11.44 -19.94 28.18
C SER A 286 10.40 -18.87 27.86
N THR A 287 9.13 -19.26 27.78
CA THR A 287 8.02 -18.39 27.39
C THR A 287 6.75 -18.73 28.17
N THR A 288 5.88 -17.75 28.38
CA THR A 288 4.53 -17.92 28.94
C THR A 288 3.45 -17.94 27.85
N ASP A 289 3.83 -17.72 26.59
CA ASP A 289 2.88 -17.62 25.49
C ASP A 289 2.27 -18.97 25.13
N ARG A 290 1.05 -18.92 24.61
CA ARG A 290 0.40 -20.08 24.03
C ARG A 290 1.09 -20.42 22.71
N ILE A 291 1.32 -21.70 22.48
CA ILE A 291 1.99 -22.20 21.29
C ILE A 291 1.06 -23.16 20.56
N ARG A 292 0.78 -22.87 19.28
CA ARG A 292 0.01 -23.73 18.36
C ARG A 292 0.84 -24.17 17.14
N PHE A 293 2.13 -24.42 17.33
CA PHE A 293 2.99 -24.94 16.27
C PHE A 293 3.00 -26.48 16.25
N SER A 294 3.05 -27.05 15.05
CA SER A 294 3.42 -28.45 14.86
C SER A 294 4.94 -28.61 15.00
N LEU A 295 5.38 -29.66 15.71
CA LEU A 295 6.80 -30.00 15.84
C LEU A 295 7.40 -30.33 14.46
N GLY A 296 8.64 -29.90 14.20
CA GLY A 296 9.42 -30.27 13.00
C GLY A 296 8.99 -29.67 11.66
N GLU A 297 7.77 -29.17 11.51
CA GLU A 297 7.25 -28.68 10.21
C GLU A 297 7.34 -27.16 10.05
N ALA A 298 7.07 -26.40 11.13
CA ALA A 298 7.06 -24.96 11.06
C ALA A 298 8.49 -24.39 11.11
N THR A 299 8.94 -23.80 10.00
CA THR A 299 10.09 -22.90 10.06
C THR A 299 9.64 -21.54 10.56
N LEU A 300 10.24 -21.10 11.65
CA LEU A 300 9.99 -19.83 12.30
C LEU A 300 11.08 -18.82 11.93
N SER A 301 10.72 -17.54 11.95
CA SER A 301 11.64 -16.43 11.78
C SER A 301 11.70 -15.58 13.05
N CYS A 302 12.83 -14.88 13.25
CA CYS A 302 13.00 -13.90 14.31
C CYS A 302 13.42 -12.57 13.69
N GLN A 303 12.76 -11.47 14.06
CA GLN A 303 13.05 -10.13 13.52
C GLN A 303 14.51 -9.72 13.74
N ARG A 304 15.07 -10.02 14.92
CA ARG A 304 16.46 -9.69 15.26
C ARG A 304 17.47 -10.49 14.43
N PHE A 305 17.06 -11.66 13.94
CA PHE A 305 17.89 -12.55 13.14
C PHE A 305 17.16 -12.94 11.84
N PRO A 306 16.89 -12.00 10.92
CA PRO A 306 15.95 -12.19 9.81
C PRO A 306 16.47 -13.19 8.76
N LYS A 307 17.77 -13.48 8.76
CA LYS A 307 18.40 -14.48 7.88
C LYS A 307 18.44 -15.89 8.49
N GLN A 308 17.95 -16.05 9.71
CA GLN A 308 17.88 -17.34 10.39
C GLN A 308 16.52 -17.98 10.26
N GLU A 309 16.55 -19.29 10.20
CA GLU A 309 15.40 -20.17 10.20
C GLU A 309 15.46 -21.00 11.48
N ALA A 310 14.35 -21.11 12.21
CA ALA A 310 14.25 -21.91 13.41
C ALA A 310 13.20 -23.03 13.24
N GLN A 311 13.47 -24.21 13.76
CA GLN A 311 12.52 -25.33 13.79
C GLN A 311 12.30 -25.77 15.23
N ILE A 312 11.05 -26.01 15.62
CA ILE A 312 10.74 -26.51 16.96
C ILE A 312 11.04 -28.01 17.02
N MET A 313 11.95 -28.37 17.92
CA MET A 313 12.34 -29.74 18.19
C MET A 313 11.50 -30.35 19.31
N SER A 314 11.21 -29.58 20.36
CA SER A 314 10.37 -30.00 21.47
C SER A 314 9.77 -28.81 22.20
N ILE A 315 8.64 -29.05 22.85
CA ILE A 315 7.98 -28.12 23.77
C ILE A 315 7.78 -28.89 25.07
N THR A 316 8.17 -28.30 26.20
CA THR A 316 8.03 -28.90 27.52
C THR A 316 7.40 -27.88 28.45
N ASP A 317 6.27 -28.25 29.06
CA ASP A 317 5.66 -27.45 30.12
C ASP A 317 6.53 -27.50 31.38
N SER A 318 6.60 -26.38 32.09
CA SER A 318 7.36 -26.16 33.32
C SER A 318 6.51 -25.35 34.29
N ALA A 319 6.89 -25.31 35.57
CA ALA A 319 6.14 -24.56 36.57
C ALA A 319 6.04 -23.05 36.23
N ASP A 320 7.08 -22.51 35.60
CA ASP A 320 7.19 -21.08 35.23
C ASP A 320 6.75 -20.77 33.79
N GLY A 321 6.12 -21.72 33.09
CA GLY A 321 5.67 -21.56 31.69
C GLY A 321 6.08 -22.72 30.80
N ARG A 322 6.58 -22.44 29.60
CA ARG A 322 7.01 -23.43 28.60
C ARG A 322 8.45 -23.23 28.19
N LYS A 323 9.15 -24.34 27.98
CA LYS A 323 10.48 -24.39 27.37
C LYS A 323 10.37 -24.91 25.95
N VAL A 324 10.79 -24.09 24.98
CA VAL A 324 10.78 -24.42 23.55
C VAL A 324 12.21 -24.63 23.09
N VAL A 325 12.51 -25.81 22.59
CA VAL A 325 13.82 -26.11 22.00
C VAL A 325 13.76 -25.84 20.50
N LEU A 326 14.56 -24.89 20.04
CA LEU A 326 14.65 -24.49 18.65
C LEU A 326 15.98 -24.95 18.04
N GLN A 327 15.93 -25.58 16.87
CA GLN A 327 17.08 -25.80 16.02
C GLN A 327 17.19 -24.67 15.00
N LEU A 328 18.33 -23.99 14.98
CA LEU A 328 18.58 -22.88 14.08
C LEU A 328 19.34 -23.33 12.82
N ALA A 329 19.06 -22.66 11.71
CA ALA A 329 19.69 -22.85 10.41
C ALA A 329 19.79 -21.50 9.66
N GLY A 330 20.71 -21.41 8.69
CA GLY A 330 20.91 -20.18 7.92
C GLY A 330 21.52 -19.03 8.73
N GLY A 331 21.84 -17.91 8.07
CA GLY A 331 22.22 -16.65 8.73
C GLY A 331 23.52 -16.60 9.58
N MET A 332 24.24 -17.71 9.76
CA MET A 332 25.37 -17.84 10.70
C MET A 332 26.76 -17.78 10.05
N GLY A 333 26.87 -17.24 8.83
CA GLY A 333 28.11 -17.12 8.07
C GLY A 333 28.67 -18.45 7.51
N GLN A 334 29.68 -18.34 6.65
CA GLN A 334 30.26 -19.45 5.86
C GLN A 334 31.33 -20.28 6.59
N LYS A 335 31.88 -19.78 7.71
CA LYS A 335 32.94 -20.47 8.49
C LYS A 335 32.42 -21.74 9.15
N THR A 336 33.27 -22.56 9.77
CA THR A 336 32.85 -23.80 10.44
C THR A 336 32.02 -23.56 11.71
N LEU A 337 32.30 -22.47 12.43
CA LEU A 337 31.54 -22.02 13.60
C LEU A 337 30.55 -20.91 13.22
N PRO A 338 29.42 -20.77 13.94
CA PRO A 338 28.55 -19.60 13.81
C PRO A 338 29.34 -18.30 13.99
N ALA A 339 29.03 -17.28 13.20
CA ALA A 339 29.65 -15.97 13.37
C ALA A 339 29.28 -15.37 14.73
N GLU A 340 30.18 -14.60 15.32
CA GLU A 340 29.90 -13.88 16.56
C GLU A 340 28.70 -12.93 16.37
N GLY A 341 27.83 -12.86 17.38
CA GLY A 341 26.58 -12.10 17.30
C GLY A 341 25.52 -12.68 16.37
N SER A 342 25.77 -13.82 15.70
CA SER A 342 24.75 -14.46 14.85
C SER A 342 23.77 -15.32 15.64
N LEU A 343 24.07 -15.71 16.88
CA LEU A 343 23.18 -16.53 17.70
C LEU A 343 22.65 -15.74 18.89
N PRO A 344 21.40 -15.98 19.31
CA PRO A 344 20.90 -15.46 20.58
C PRO A 344 21.76 -15.92 21.75
N ALA A 345 22.17 -14.99 22.60
CA ALA A 345 22.89 -15.30 23.83
C ALA A 345 21.93 -15.69 24.96
N VAL A 346 22.42 -16.42 25.96
CA VAL A 346 21.63 -16.75 27.15
C VAL A 346 21.29 -15.45 27.89
N GLY A 347 20.02 -15.31 28.30
CA GLY A 347 19.47 -14.11 28.90
C GLY A 347 18.84 -13.13 27.90
N GLU A 348 19.00 -13.34 26.59
CA GLU A 348 18.40 -12.46 25.59
C GLU A 348 16.92 -12.76 25.35
N HIS A 349 16.14 -11.69 25.11
CA HIS A 349 14.76 -11.78 24.66
C HIS A 349 14.70 -11.98 23.14
N VAL A 350 13.86 -12.93 22.72
CA VAL A 350 13.64 -13.30 21.32
C VAL A 350 12.16 -13.52 21.06
N CYS A 351 11.70 -13.08 19.89
CA CYS A 351 10.37 -13.37 19.38
C CYS A 351 10.48 -14.20 18.09
N TYR A 352 9.81 -15.35 18.07
CA TYR A 352 9.75 -16.26 16.93
C TYR A 352 8.32 -16.38 16.43
N SER A 353 8.14 -16.36 15.10
CA SER A 353 6.82 -16.43 14.47
C SER A 353 6.84 -17.26 13.17
N LYS A 354 5.67 -17.73 12.73
CA LYS A 354 5.50 -18.33 11.38
C LYS A 354 5.63 -17.31 10.26
N LEU A 355 5.49 -16.02 10.57
CA LEU A 355 5.54 -14.95 9.58
C LEU A 355 6.92 -14.97 8.92
N ARG A 356 6.94 -15.03 7.60
CA ARG A 356 8.19 -15.09 6.84
C ARG A 356 8.35 -13.83 6.03
N GLN A 357 9.53 -13.22 6.13
CA GLN A 357 10.00 -12.25 5.14
C GLN A 357 10.54 -12.93 3.85
N LYS A 358 10.48 -14.27 3.74
CA LYS A 358 11.12 -14.99 2.64
C LYS A 358 10.31 -14.84 1.35
N PHE A 359 11.04 -14.67 0.25
CA PHE A 359 10.50 -14.64 -1.10
C PHE A 359 9.69 -15.92 -1.39
N ARG A 360 8.37 -15.77 -1.53
CA ARG A 360 7.51 -16.78 -2.17
C ARG A 360 7.85 -16.79 -3.67
N PRO A 361 8.02 -17.93 -4.36
CA PRO A 361 8.17 -17.94 -5.81
C PRO A 361 6.86 -17.53 -6.49
N ARG A 362 6.94 -17.06 -7.75
CA ARG A 362 5.72 -16.74 -8.51
C ARG A 362 5.00 -18.06 -8.80
N GLY A 363 3.68 -18.02 -8.83
CA GLY A 363 2.91 -19.15 -9.34
C GLY A 363 3.33 -19.49 -10.77
N ASP A 364 3.25 -20.76 -11.12
CA ASP A 364 3.33 -21.18 -12.52
C ASP A 364 1.99 -20.91 -13.20
N PHE A 365 2.03 -20.34 -14.40
CA PHE A 365 0.83 -19.93 -15.12
C PHE A 365 0.90 -20.41 -16.56
N PRO A 366 -0.20 -20.96 -17.09
CA PRO A 366 -0.23 -21.47 -18.46
C PRO A 366 -0.01 -20.35 -19.48
N ASP A 367 0.35 -20.76 -20.70
CA ASP A 367 0.42 -19.82 -21.82
C ASP A 367 -0.98 -19.29 -22.17
N LYS A 368 -1.05 -18.11 -22.81
CA LYS A 368 -2.33 -17.52 -23.25
C LYS A 368 -3.12 -18.48 -24.16
N THR A 369 -2.44 -19.27 -24.98
CA THR A 369 -3.06 -20.27 -25.88
C THR A 369 -3.76 -21.42 -25.12
N GLN A 370 -3.40 -21.64 -23.86
CA GLN A 370 -4.00 -22.64 -22.99
C GLN A 370 -5.08 -22.07 -22.07
N THR A 371 -5.53 -20.83 -22.31
CA THR A 371 -6.64 -20.23 -21.55
C THR A 371 -7.91 -21.05 -21.80
N PRO A 372 -8.62 -21.51 -20.75
CA PRO A 372 -9.88 -22.22 -20.92
C PRO A 372 -10.88 -21.45 -21.78
N TRP A 373 -11.71 -22.16 -22.56
CA TRP A 373 -12.70 -21.55 -23.47
C TRP A 373 -13.68 -20.60 -22.75
N THR A 374 -13.95 -20.85 -21.47
CA THR A 374 -14.76 -19.99 -20.58
C THR A 374 -14.14 -18.62 -20.31
N HIS A 375 -12.84 -18.45 -20.56
CA HIS A 375 -12.06 -17.25 -20.21
C HIS A 375 -11.30 -16.64 -21.40
N GLY A 376 -11.19 -17.36 -22.52
CA GLY A 376 -10.60 -16.88 -23.78
C GLY A 376 -11.58 -16.15 -24.70
N GLY A 377 -12.90 -16.28 -24.46
CA GLY A 377 -13.93 -15.88 -25.41
C GLY A 377 -13.99 -16.84 -26.63
N PRO A 378 -15.08 -16.82 -27.42
CA PRO A 378 -15.13 -17.59 -28.66
C PRO A 378 -14.01 -17.13 -29.62
N PRO A 379 -13.45 -18.03 -30.45
CA PRO A 379 -12.48 -17.64 -31.47
C PRO A 379 -13.03 -16.48 -32.31
N PRO A 380 -12.22 -15.47 -32.67
CA PRO A 380 -12.66 -14.38 -33.51
C PRO A 380 -13.17 -14.94 -34.84
N ASP A 381 -14.39 -14.57 -35.21
CA ASP A 381 -15.02 -14.95 -36.47
C ASP A 381 -14.22 -14.34 -37.64
N PRO A 382 -13.61 -15.15 -38.53
CA PRO A 382 -12.79 -14.65 -39.63
C PRO A 382 -13.59 -13.83 -40.66
N THR A 383 -14.93 -13.84 -40.57
CA THR A 383 -15.81 -13.06 -41.46
C THR A 383 -16.12 -11.65 -40.96
N LYS A 384 -15.78 -11.32 -39.70
CA LYS A 384 -15.94 -9.95 -39.17
C LYS A 384 -14.63 -9.18 -39.34
N PRO A 385 -14.61 -8.03 -40.05
CA PRO A 385 -13.45 -7.17 -40.05
C PRO A 385 -13.13 -6.77 -38.61
N ALA A 386 -11.83 -6.73 -38.26
CA ALA A 386 -11.38 -6.24 -36.96
C ALA A 386 -12.02 -4.87 -36.74
N SER A 387 -12.97 -4.79 -35.82
CA SER A 387 -13.71 -3.56 -35.58
C SER A 387 -12.70 -2.48 -35.20
N GLN A 388 -12.56 -1.48 -36.07
CA GLN A 388 -12.15 -0.16 -35.62
C GLN A 388 -13.22 0.23 -34.62
N ASN A 389 -12.95 0.02 -33.34
CA ASN A 389 -13.90 0.25 -32.25
C ASN A 389 -14.15 1.75 -32.16
N THR A 390 -15.12 2.20 -32.95
CA THR A 390 -15.77 3.49 -32.86
C THR A 390 -16.34 3.68 -31.46
N THR A 391 -16.16 4.90 -30.98
CA THR A 391 -16.86 5.56 -29.88
C THR A 391 -18.34 5.20 -29.88
N GLU A 392 -18.78 4.38 -28.93
CA GLU A 392 -20.18 4.28 -28.51
C GLU A 392 -20.21 3.53 -27.18
N GLU A 393 -20.20 4.28 -26.08
CA GLU A 393 -20.76 3.90 -24.78
C GLU A 393 -21.00 5.23 -24.03
N GLU A 394 -21.93 6.00 -24.59
CA GLU A 394 -22.72 6.98 -23.85
C GLU A 394 -23.89 6.22 -23.18
N GLN A 395 -24.17 6.57 -21.92
CA GLN A 395 -25.38 6.28 -21.16
C GLN A 395 -25.60 4.85 -20.62
N SER A 396 -25.10 4.61 -19.41
CA SER A 396 -25.91 4.26 -18.22
C SER A 396 -25.09 4.34 -16.94
#